data_AF-A0A3D1PHC0-F1
#
_entry.id   AF-A0A3D1PHC0-F1
#
_cell.length_a   1.000
_cell.length_b   1.000
_cell.length_c   1.000
_cell.angle_alpha   90.00
_cell.angle_beta   90.00
_cell.angle_gamma   90.00
#
_symmetry.space_group_name_H-M   'P 1'
#
loop_
_entity.id
_entity.type
_entity.pdbx_description
1 polymer ?
#
loop_
_entity_poly.entity_id
_entity_poly.type
_entity_poly.pdbx_seq_one_letter_code
_entity_poly.pdbx_strand_id
1 'polypeptide(L)'
;MYGSQSSQKHTFNRLLAALPPEVYTSLLPDLEIVSLEFKQLLYESKEPIVYVYFPLDCLISLFTVMANSTAAEVSIVGNEGILGLVVFLGNDTTPFRAIVQI
;
A
#
# COMPACT_ATOMS: atom_id res chain seq x y z
N MET A 1 41.17 -4.50 -7.93
CA MET A 1 40.31 -3.35 -7.59
C MET A 1 38.87 -3.76 -7.89
N TYR A 2 38.21 -4.43 -6.94
CA TYR A 2 36.84 -4.93 -7.10
C TYR A 2 35.83 -3.90 -6.57
N GLY A 3 34.79 -3.68 -7.37
CA GLY A 3 33.49 -3.06 -7.10
C GLY A 3 33.31 -2.19 -5.86
N SER A 4 33.11 -0.90 -6.08
CA SER A 4 32.39 -0.04 -5.14
C SER A 4 30.97 -0.58 -4.98
N GLN A 5 30.71 -1.07 -3.77
CA GLN A 5 29.42 -1.48 -3.23
C GLN A 5 28.31 -0.51 -3.66
N SER A 6 27.32 -0.97 -4.42
CA SER A 6 26.06 -0.25 -4.56
C SER A 6 25.39 -0.24 -3.18
N SER A 7 25.37 0.91 -2.51
CA SER A 7 24.57 1.12 -1.31
C SER A 7 23.17 0.60 -1.57
N GLN A 8 22.73 -0.37 -0.76
CA GLN A 8 21.34 -0.81 -0.74
C GLN A 8 20.48 0.44 -0.57
N LYS A 9 19.75 0.81 -1.63
CA LYS A 9 18.65 1.76 -1.51
C LYS A 9 17.70 1.11 -0.51
N HIS A 10 17.66 1.61 0.72
CA HIS A 10 16.51 1.35 1.59
C HIS A 10 15.29 1.77 0.77
N THR A 11 14.51 0.79 0.30
CA THR A 11 13.32 1.04 -0.49
C THR A 11 12.26 1.60 0.44
N PHE A 12 12.35 2.91 0.65
CA PHE A 12 11.30 3.68 1.29
C PHE A 12 10.21 3.97 0.27
N ASN A 13 8.98 4.07 0.74
CA ASN A 13 7.87 4.49 -0.09
C ASN A 13 8.19 5.85 -0.74
N ARG A 14 8.19 5.90 -2.07
CA ARG A 14 8.55 7.08 -2.88
C ARG A 14 7.54 8.21 -2.73
N LEU A 15 6.28 7.89 -2.45
CA LEU A 15 5.26 8.90 -2.19
C LEU A 15 5.54 9.60 -0.86
N LEU A 16 5.82 8.85 0.21
CA LEU A 16 6.25 9.43 1.49
C LEU A 16 7.53 10.26 1.34
N ALA A 17 8.50 9.76 0.57
CA ALA A 17 9.77 10.47 0.32
C ALA A 17 9.61 11.75 -0.52
N ALA A 18 8.51 11.90 -1.26
CA ALA A 18 8.23 13.07 -2.08
C ALA A 18 7.45 14.16 -1.31
N LEU A 19 7.02 13.90 -0.08
CA LEU A 19 6.30 14.87 0.73
C LEU A 19 7.21 16.02 1.17
N PRO A 20 6.67 17.25 1.29
CA PRO A 20 7.38 18.34 1.97
C PRO A 20 7.79 17.91 3.39
N PRO A 21 8.98 18.32 3.89
CA PRO A 21 9.47 17.92 5.21
C PRO A 21 8.48 18.20 6.35
N GLU A 22 7.73 19.30 6.27
CA GLU A 22 6.74 19.69 7.26
C GLU A 22 5.56 18.72 7.30
N VAL A 23 5.10 18.29 6.11
CA VAL A 23 4.00 17.32 5.96
C VAL A 23 4.44 15.95 6.46
N TYR A 24 5.63 15.49 6.06
CA TYR A 24 6.18 14.22 6.53
C TYR A 24 6.31 14.20 8.06
N THR A 25 6.86 15.28 8.65
CA THR A 25 7.01 15.41 10.11
C THR A 25 5.66 15.40 10.83
N SER A 26 4.62 15.98 10.24
CA SER A 26 3.27 15.94 10.82
C SER A 26 2.63 14.56 10.78
N LEU A 27 2.98 13.72 9.80
CA LEU A 27 2.48 12.35 9.65
C LEU A 27 3.24 11.33 10.51
N LEU A 28 4.52 11.59 10.81
CA LEU A 28 5.38 10.66 11.57
C LEU A 28 4.75 10.06 12.84
N PRO A 29 4.01 10.81 13.68
CA PRO A 29 3.40 10.26 14.89
C PRO A 29 2.32 9.21 14.63
N ASP A 30 1.69 9.25 13.46
CA ASP A 30 0.60 8.36 13.05
C ASP A 30 1.10 7.19 12.18
N LEU A 31 2.39 7.17 11.82
CA LEU A 31 2.99 6.12 11.02
C LEU A 31 3.52 4.99 11.90
N GLU A 32 3.05 3.77 11.63
CA GLU A 32 3.54 2.54 12.24
C GLU A 32 4.15 1.63 11.16
N ILE A 33 5.33 1.08 11.45
CA ILE A 33 5.94 0.04 10.62
C ILE A 33 5.29 -1.30 10.99
N VAL A 34 4.60 -1.91 10.03
CA VAL A 34 3.95 -3.21 10.19
C VAL A 34 4.56 -4.23 9.23
N SER A 35 4.66 -5.49 9.66
CA SER A 35 5.01 -6.60 8.78
C SER A 35 3.76 -7.15 8.12
N LEU A 36 3.85 -7.36 6.80
CA LEU A 36 2.77 -7.93 6.02
C LEU A 36 3.19 -9.31 5.49
N GLU A 37 2.27 -10.27 5.53
CA GLU A 37 2.52 -11.64 5.07
C GLU A 37 2.04 -11.84 3.63
N PHE A 38 2.72 -12.70 2.88
CA PHE A 38 2.25 -13.11 1.55
C PHE A 38 0.82 -13.67 1.62
N LYS A 39 -0.04 -13.22 0.70
CA LYS A 39 -1.49 -13.51 0.65
C LYS A 39 -2.31 -12.95 1.81
N GLN A 40 -1.74 -12.10 2.67
CA GLN A 40 -2.52 -11.40 3.68
C GLN A 40 -3.58 -10.51 3.02
N LEU A 41 -4.80 -10.63 3.51
CA LEU A 41 -5.93 -9.76 3.15
C LEU A 41 -5.88 -8.52 4.02
N LEU A 42 -5.73 -7.34 3.41
CA LEU A 42 -5.66 -6.06 4.13
C LEU A 42 -7.04 -5.44 4.36
N TYR A 43 -7.94 -5.62 3.39
CA TYR A 43 -9.37 -5.37 3.54
C TYR A 43 -10.16 -6.17 2.49
N GLU A 44 -11.41 -6.47 2.81
CA GLU A 44 -12.34 -7.12 1.90
C GLU A 44 -13.28 -6.10 1.23
N SER A 45 -13.87 -6.51 0.10
CA SER A 45 -14.88 -5.72 -0.61
C SER A 45 -16.03 -5.36 0.32
N LYS A 46 -16.41 -4.07 0.32
CA LYS A 46 -17.52 -3.50 1.10
C LYS A 46 -17.31 -3.50 2.63
N GLU A 47 -16.13 -3.84 3.11
CA GLU A 47 -15.78 -3.65 4.51
C GLU A 47 -15.18 -2.26 4.75
N PRO A 48 -15.33 -1.71 5.97
CA PRO A 48 -14.67 -0.47 6.35
C PRO A 48 -13.14 -0.58 6.20
N ILE A 49 -12.52 0.35 5.47
CA ILE A 49 -11.06 0.46 5.44
C ILE A 49 -10.61 1.25 6.67
N VAL A 50 -9.82 0.61 7.53
CA VAL A 50 -9.38 1.18 8.81
C VAL A 50 -7.99 1.81 8.71
N TYR A 51 -7.17 1.32 7.77
CA TYR A 51 -5.77 1.71 7.65
C TYR A 51 -5.38 2.10 6.23
N VAL A 52 -4.44 3.02 6.16
CA VAL A 52 -3.77 3.44 4.93
C VAL A 52 -2.37 2.86 4.95
N TYR A 53 -1.97 2.22 3.84
CA TYR A 53 -0.67 1.55 3.76
C TYR A 53 0.24 2.23 2.76
N PHE A 54 1.49 2.42 3.15
CA PHE A 54 2.59 2.85 2.29
C PHE A 54 3.56 1.67 2.11
N PRO A 55 3.46 0.89 1.01
CA PRO A 55 4.34 -0.25 0.81
C PRO A 55 5.80 0.19 0.80
N LEU A 56 6.66 -0.59 1.46
CA LEU A 56 8.11 -0.33 1.51
C LEU A 56 8.84 -1.31 0.60
N ASP A 57 8.62 -2.60 0.84
CA ASP A 57 9.29 -3.73 0.19
C ASP A 57 8.30 -4.78 -0.37
N CYS A 58 7.00 -4.50 -0.33
CA CYS A 58 5.95 -5.41 -0.80
C CYS A 58 5.15 -4.86 -2.00
N LEU A 59 4.40 -5.76 -2.64
CA LEU A 59 3.38 -5.42 -3.64
C LEU A 59 2.00 -5.81 -3.14
N ILE A 60 1.02 -4.94 -3.35
CA ILE A 60 -0.37 -5.18 -2.98
C ILE A 60 -1.23 -5.14 -4.24
N SER A 61 -1.93 -6.23 -4.55
CA SER A 61 -2.88 -6.29 -5.65
C SER A 61 -4.30 -5.97 -5.19
N LEU A 62 -4.99 -5.17 -6.01
CA LEU A 62 -6.41 -4.86 -5.86
C LEU A 62 -7.22 -5.74 -6.79
N PHE A 63 -8.20 -6.44 -6.23
CA PHE A 63 -9.14 -7.25 -6.99
C PHE A 63 -10.56 -6.71 -6.85
N THR A 64 -11.34 -6.75 -7.94
CA THR A 64 -12.80 -6.54 -7.88
C THR A 64 -13.51 -7.87 -8.10
N VAL A 65 -14.63 -8.08 -7.42
CA VAL A 65 -15.53 -9.21 -7.69
C VAL A 65 -16.42 -8.83 -8.88
N MET A 66 -16.43 -9.68 -9.90
CA MET A 66 -17.31 -9.55 -11.07
C MET A 66 -18.64 -10.29 -10.83
N ALA A 67 -19.67 -9.96 -11.62
CA ALA A 67 -21.04 -10.46 -11.44
C ALA A 67 -21.20 -12.00 -11.49
N ASN A 68 -20.22 -12.70 -12.05
CA ASN A 68 -20.12 -14.16 -12.16
C ASN A 68 -19.24 -14.79 -11.06
N SER A 69 -19.01 -14.09 -9.95
CA SER A 69 -18.17 -14.53 -8.83
C SER A 69 -16.69 -14.75 -9.19
N THR A 70 -16.22 -14.27 -10.35
CA THR A 70 -14.79 -14.26 -10.67
C THR A 70 -14.14 -12.98 -10.15
N ALA A 71 -12.92 -13.07 -9.63
CA ALA A 71 -12.14 -11.92 -9.24
C ALA A 71 -11.23 -11.49 -10.41
N ALA A 72 -11.21 -10.19 -10.71
CA ALA A 72 -10.26 -9.61 -11.67
C ALA A 72 -9.30 -8.69 -10.92
N GLU A 73 -8.00 -8.83 -11.19
CA GLU A 73 -7.02 -7.84 -10.74
C GLU A 73 -7.22 -6.54 -11.53
N VAL A 74 -7.27 -5.44 -10.79
CA VAL A 74 -7.54 -4.11 -11.35
C VAL A 74 -6.30 -3.23 -11.29
N SER A 75 -5.49 -3.41 -10.25
CA SER A 75 -4.30 -2.58 -10.03
C SER A 75 -3.33 -3.25 -9.07
N ILE A 76 -2.09 -2.75 -9.08
CA ILE A 76 -1.01 -3.14 -8.17
C ILE A 76 -0.48 -1.85 -7.55
N VAL A 77 -0.23 -1.88 -6.25
CA VAL A 77 0.39 -0.79 -5.49
C VAL A 77 1.69 -1.31 -4.90
N GLY A 78 2.81 -0.73 -5.34
CA GLY A 78 4.12 -0.95 -4.75
C GLY A 78 4.60 0.24 -3.94
N ASN A 79 5.92 0.34 -3.76
CA ASN A 79 6.53 1.41 -2.98
C ASN A 79 6.43 2.79 -3.63
N GLU A 80 5.90 2.88 -4.84
CA GLU A 80 5.59 4.14 -5.50
C GLU A 80 4.25 4.77 -5.07
N GLY A 81 3.40 4.00 -4.38
CA GLY A 81 2.01 4.37 -4.16
C GLY A 81 1.53 4.26 -2.71
N ILE A 82 0.21 4.29 -2.57
CA ILE A 82 -0.51 4.24 -1.30
C ILE A 82 -1.81 3.44 -1.48
N LEU A 83 -2.15 2.64 -0.49
CA LEU A 83 -3.40 1.87 -0.43
C LEU A 83 -4.36 2.53 0.56
N GLY A 84 -5.66 2.53 0.25
CA GLY A 84 -6.70 2.96 1.20
C GLY A 84 -7.09 4.43 1.09
N LEU A 85 -6.67 5.14 0.03
CA LEU A 85 -7.01 6.55 -0.18
C LEU A 85 -8.52 6.84 -0.21
N VAL A 86 -9.34 5.86 -0.55
CA VAL A 86 -10.81 6.01 -0.61
C VAL A 86 -11.42 6.43 0.74
N VAL A 87 -10.76 6.13 1.86
CA VAL A 87 -11.16 6.60 3.19
C VAL A 87 -11.14 8.14 3.26
N PHE A 88 -10.14 8.77 2.64
CA PHE A 88 -10.06 10.24 2.60
C PHE A 88 -11.14 10.89 1.75
N LEU A 89 -11.79 10.13 0.85
CA LEU A 89 -12.85 10.63 -0.02
C LEU A 89 -14.25 10.56 0.63
N GLY A 90 -14.32 10.26 1.94
CA GLY A 90 -15.59 10.14 2.67
C GLY A 90 -16.38 8.88 2.34
N ASN A 91 -15.74 7.90 1.69
CA ASN A 91 -16.33 6.61 1.39
C ASN A 91 -15.61 5.55 2.21
N ASP A 92 -16.30 5.00 3.21
CA ASP A 92 -15.67 4.08 4.17
C ASP A 92 -15.41 2.69 3.56
N THR A 93 -16.00 2.40 2.40
CA THR A 93 -15.92 1.09 1.75
C THR A 93 -15.45 1.20 0.31
N THR A 94 -14.99 0.08 -0.23
CA THR A 94 -14.50 -0.04 -1.61
C THR A 94 -15.04 -1.32 -2.24
N PRO A 95 -15.30 -1.37 -3.55
CA PRO A 95 -15.63 -2.62 -4.23
C PRO A 95 -14.41 -3.55 -4.32
N PHE A 96 -13.21 -3.05 -4.01
CA PHE A 96 -11.97 -3.80 -4.12
C PHE A 96 -11.65 -4.60 -2.85
N ARG A 97 -10.91 -5.67 -3.02
CA ARG A 97 -10.15 -6.33 -1.95
C ARG A 97 -8.67 -6.18 -2.20
N ALA A 98 -7.89 -6.05 -1.14
CA ALA A 98 -6.45 -5.85 -1.23
C ALA A 98 -5.68 -7.03 -0.66
N ILE A 99 -4.79 -7.63 -1.46
CA ILE A 99 -4.01 -8.82 -1.09
C ILE A 99 -2.53 -8.59 -1.35
N VAL A 100 -1.70 -8.86 -0.35
CA VAL A 100 -0.23 -8.82 -0.45
C VAL A 100 0.28 -9.95 -1.36
N GLN A 101 1.13 -9.62 -2.33
CA GLN A 101 1.62 -10.56 -3.35
C GLN A 101 3.09 -10.95 -3.21
N ILE A 102 3.93 -10.11 -2.61
CA ILE A 102 5.36 -10.36 -2.38
C ILE A 102 5.75 -9.71 -1.06
#